data_AF-A0AAV3JSL5-F1
#
_entry.id   AF-A0AAV3JSL5-F1
#
_cell.length_a   1.000
_cell.length_b   1.000
_cell.length_c   1.000
_cell.angle_alpha   90.00
_cell.angle_beta   90.00
_cell.angle_gamma   90.00
#
_symmetry.space_group_name_H-M   'P 1'
#
loop_
_entity.id
_entity.type
_entity.pdbx_description
1 polymer ?
#
loop_
_entity_poly.entity_id
_entity_poly.type
_entity_poly.pdbx_seq_one_letter_code
_entity_poly.pdbx_strand_id
1 'polypeptide(L)'
;MNAMNEAFNNLETELERATENLSQKTAPILERYENYKQQALGYGEFLEKEKEGFIADEQNPYPEEVSFNELRLAEFDSVFSIIVPLEDLDKPACAHHALKALEAALKNRDLGFDATELEQIAKGFIPRGYLWNFDANVLGNLALAREELLLGVKHTKGYLLWKQFLQTQN
;
A
#
# COMPACT_ATOMS: atom_id res chain seq x y z
N MET A 1 1.38 -55.25 17.20
CA MET A 1 1.71 -54.32 16.11
C MET A 1 0.42 -53.74 15.57
N ASN A 2 -0.04 -52.56 15.98
CA ASN A 2 -0.07 -51.90 17.29
C ASN A 2 -0.95 -50.67 17.04
N ALA A 3 -1.93 -50.36 17.90
CA ALA A 3 -2.73 -49.13 17.78
C ALA A 3 -1.87 -47.85 17.62
N MET A 4 -0.61 -47.91 18.07
CA MET A 4 0.43 -46.92 17.82
C MET A 4 0.75 -46.68 16.34
N ASN A 5 0.77 -47.72 15.50
CA ASN A 5 1.01 -47.58 14.04
C ASN A 5 -0.20 -46.92 13.35
N GLU A 6 -1.42 -47.25 13.78
CA GLU A 6 -2.64 -46.60 13.26
C GLU A 6 -2.69 -45.12 13.68
N ALA A 7 -2.35 -44.82 14.93
CA ALA A 7 -2.24 -43.44 15.41
C ALA A 7 -1.18 -42.64 14.61
N PHE A 8 -0.03 -43.26 14.30
CA PHE A 8 1.02 -42.62 13.50
C PHE A 8 0.56 -42.35 12.06
N ASN A 9 -0.06 -43.34 11.39
CA ASN A 9 -0.59 -43.17 10.04
C ASN A 9 -1.69 -42.09 9.95
N ASN A 10 -2.53 -41.98 10.99
CA ASN A 10 -3.55 -40.94 11.08
C ASN A 10 -2.91 -39.56 11.22
N LEU A 11 -1.90 -39.41 12.07
CA LEU A 11 -1.16 -38.16 12.23
C LEU A 11 -0.44 -37.75 10.93
N GLU A 12 0.15 -38.70 10.22
CA GLU A 12 0.77 -38.45 8.92
C GLU A 12 -0.25 -37.93 7.91
N THR A 13 -1.43 -38.57 7.82
CA THR A 13 -2.53 -38.13 6.95
C THR A 13 -3.04 -36.74 7.33
N GLU A 14 -3.16 -36.43 8.62
CA GLU A 14 -3.57 -35.10 9.10
C GLU A 14 -2.53 -34.03 8.77
N LEU A 15 -1.24 -34.35 8.90
CA LEU A 15 -0.13 -33.45 8.55
C LEU A 15 -0.09 -33.17 7.04
N GLU A 16 -0.27 -34.18 6.20
CA GLU A 16 -0.36 -34.02 4.75
C GLU A 16 -1.53 -33.10 4.37
N ARG A 17 -2.72 -33.32 4.95
CA ARG A 17 -3.89 -32.47 4.72
C ARG A 17 -3.68 -31.04 5.18
N ALA A 18 -3.05 -30.83 6.34
CA ALA A 18 -2.75 -29.50 6.86
C ALA A 18 -1.74 -28.77 5.96
N THR A 19 -0.71 -29.48 5.49
CA THR A 19 0.33 -28.95 4.60
C THR A 19 -0.26 -28.57 3.24
N GLU A 20 -1.07 -29.44 2.65
CA GLU A 20 -1.76 -29.17 1.38
C GLU A 20 -2.73 -27.98 1.53
N ASN A 21 -3.49 -27.92 2.62
CA ASN A 21 -4.40 -26.79 2.88
C ASN A 21 -3.66 -25.46 3.01
N LEU A 22 -2.51 -25.46 3.69
CA LEU A 22 -1.67 -24.28 3.83
C LEU A 22 -1.09 -23.87 2.47
N SER A 23 -0.54 -24.82 1.72
CA SER A 23 0.02 -24.61 0.38
C SER A 23 -0.99 -23.95 -0.55
N GLN A 24 -2.23 -24.47 -0.60
CA GLN A 24 -3.32 -23.90 -1.40
C GLN A 24 -3.69 -22.47 -0.99
N LYS A 25 -3.58 -22.12 0.30
CA LYS A 25 -3.84 -20.76 0.79
C LYS A 25 -2.68 -19.80 0.51
N THR A 26 -1.44 -20.28 0.56
CA THR A 26 -0.24 -19.44 0.39
C THR A 26 0.16 -19.23 -1.07
N ALA A 27 -0.05 -20.23 -1.93
CA ALA A 27 0.31 -20.17 -3.35
C ALA A 27 -0.20 -18.89 -4.06
N PRO A 28 -1.50 -18.52 -3.98
CA PRO A 28 -1.99 -17.31 -4.64
C PRO A 28 -1.43 -16.01 -4.02
N ILE A 29 -1.06 -16.02 -2.74
CA ILE A 29 -0.43 -14.86 -2.07
C ILE A 29 0.99 -14.66 -2.61
N LEU A 30 1.75 -15.75 -2.72
CA LEU A 30 3.11 -15.74 -3.26
C LEU A 30 3.12 -15.31 -4.74
N GLU A 31 2.19 -15.82 -5.53
CA GLU A 31 2.03 -15.42 -6.94
C GLU A 31 1.77 -13.91 -7.08
N ARG A 32 0.82 -13.38 -6.29
CA ARG A 32 0.54 -11.92 -6.27
C ARG A 32 1.76 -11.11 -5.84
N TYR A 33 2.49 -11.57 -4.84
CA TYR A 33 3.69 -10.90 -4.36
C TYR A 33 4.79 -10.83 -5.43
N GLU A 34 5.06 -11.94 -6.12
CA GLU A 34 6.04 -11.95 -7.21
C GLU A 34 5.58 -11.08 -8.39
N ASN A 35 4.29 -11.14 -8.76
CA ASN A 35 3.74 -10.25 -9.80
C ASN A 35 3.90 -8.77 -9.43
N TYR A 36 3.56 -8.39 -8.20
CA TYR A 36 3.76 -7.03 -7.71
C TYR A 36 5.24 -6.62 -7.76
N LYS A 37 6.15 -7.51 -7.34
CA LYS A 37 7.59 -7.23 -7.35
C LYS A 37 8.12 -6.95 -8.76
N GLN A 38 7.67 -7.72 -9.76
CA GLN A 38 8.02 -7.47 -11.16
C GLN A 38 7.45 -6.11 -11.64
N GLN A 39 6.20 -5.81 -11.31
CA GLN A 39 5.58 -4.53 -11.66
C GLN A 39 6.27 -3.34 -10.98
N ALA A 40 6.66 -3.46 -9.71
CA ALA A 40 7.38 -2.43 -8.98
C ALA A 40 8.74 -2.12 -9.60
N LEU A 41 9.45 -3.14 -10.10
CA LEU A 41 10.70 -2.95 -10.84
C LEU A 41 10.46 -2.18 -12.14
N GLY A 42 9.50 -2.62 -12.96
CA GLY A 42 9.14 -1.92 -14.20
C GLY A 42 8.62 -0.51 -13.97
N TYR A 43 7.98 -0.26 -12.83
CA TYR A 43 7.53 1.08 -12.45
C TYR A 43 8.71 2.02 -12.18
N GLY A 44 9.78 1.54 -11.54
CA GLY A 44 11.00 2.33 -11.35
C GLY A 44 11.62 2.76 -12.68
N GLU A 45 11.70 1.86 -13.66
CA GLU A 45 12.19 2.17 -15.01
C GLU A 45 11.28 3.19 -15.74
N PHE A 46 9.97 3.04 -15.59
CA PHE A 46 8.99 4.00 -16.09
C PHE A 46 9.18 5.39 -15.48
N LEU A 47 9.35 5.47 -14.15
CA LEU A 47 9.57 6.74 -13.47
C LEU A 47 10.85 7.43 -13.97
N GLU A 48 11.95 6.70 -14.07
CA GLU A 48 13.23 7.23 -14.58
C GLU A 48 13.11 7.80 -15.99
N LYS A 49 12.34 7.14 -16.85
CA LYS A 49 12.11 7.59 -18.23
C LYS A 49 11.27 8.87 -18.28
N GLU A 50 10.24 8.97 -17.45
CA GLU A 50 9.25 10.06 -17.52
C GLU A 50 9.58 11.25 -16.58
N LYS A 51 10.61 11.13 -15.72
CA LYS A 51 10.92 12.09 -14.64
C LYS A 51 11.06 13.56 -15.06
N GLU A 52 11.51 13.81 -16.29
CA GLU A 52 11.67 15.18 -16.79
C GLU A 52 10.32 15.92 -16.92
N GLY A 53 9.22 15.17 -17.06
CA GLY A 53 7.87 15.70 -17.10
C GLY A 53 7.22 15.89 -15.72
N PHE A 54 7.89 15.51 -14.63
CA PHE A 54 7.31 15.60 -13.29
C PHE A 54 7.33 17.03 -12.74
N ILE A 55 6.29 17.35 -11.97
CA ILE A 55 6.13 18.62 -11.30
C ILE A 55 6.93 18.58 -10.00
N ALA A 56 7.95 19.42 -9.90
CA ALA A 56 8.64 19.76 -8.66
C ALA A 56 8.34 21.22 -8.30
N ASP A 57 7.93 21.47 -7.06
CA ASP A 57 7.59 22.82 -6.60
C ASP A 57 8.85 23.61 -6.24
N GLU A 58 9.31 24.46 -7.16
CA GLU A 58 10.46 25.35 -6.92
C GLU A 58 10.19 26.37 -5.81
N GLN A 59 8.90 26.63 -5.49
CA GLN A 59 8.48 27.54 -4.43
C GLN A 59 7.81 26.77 -3.28
N ASN A 60 8.26 25.53 -3.02
CA ASN A 60 7.76 24.70 -1.94
C ASN A 60 7.76 25.49 -0.60
N PRO A 61 6.59 25.75 0.00
CA PRO A 61 6.50 26.46 1.28
C PRO A 61 6.95 25.60 2.48
N TYR A 62 7.11 24.28 2.30
CA TYR A 62 7.46 23.30 3.33
C TYR A 62 8.70 22.47 2.94
N PRO A 63 9.88 23.09 2.75
CA PRO A 63 11.08 22.38 2.30
C PRO A 63 11.70 21.47 3.36
N GLU A 64 11.35 21.62 4.64
CA GLU A 64 11.83 20.77 5.73
C GLU A 64 10.96 19.51 5.88
N GLU A 65 9.70 19.57 5.46
CA GLU A 65 8.70 18.50 5.62
C GLU A 65 8.39 17.74 4.34
N VAL A 66 8.65 18.34 3.17
CA VAL A 66 8.44 17.72 1.86
C VAL A 66 9.66 17.93 0.97
N SER A 67 10.47 16.89 0.84
CA SER A 67 11.58 16.87 -0.11
C SER A 67 11.12 16.43 -1.50
N PHE A 68 11.91 16.78 -2.52
CA PHE A 68 11.81 16.16 -3.84
C PHE A 68 13.06 15.30 -4.06
N ASN A 69 12.87 14.05 -4.47
CA ASN A 69 13.99 13.14 -4.72
C ASN A 69 14.62 13.33 -6.11
N GLU A 70 15.57 12.47 -6.46
CA GLU A 70 16.30 12.51 -7.74
C GLU A 70 15.39 12.31 -8.96
N LEU A 71 14.21 11.70 -8.76
CA LEU A 71 13.18 11.56 -9.78
C LEU A 71 12.27 12.79 -9.87
N ARG A 72 12.48 13.83 -9.06
CA ARG A 72 11.62 15.02 -8.96
C ARG A 72 10.22 14.69 -8.44
N LEU A 73 10.08 13.62 -7.65
CA LEU A 73 8.85 13.26 -6.95
C LEU A 73 8.89 13.75 -5.51
N ALA A 74 7.75 14.24 -5.03
CA ALA A 74 7.60 14.71 -3.66
C ALA A 74 7.56 13.52 -2.68
N GLU A 75 8.26 13.65 -1.57
CA GLU A 75 8.30 12.68 -0.48
C GLU A 75 7.55 13.25 0.71
N PHE A 76 6.45 12.60 1.07
CA PHE A 76 5.61 13.01 2.20
C PHE A 76 5.79 12.04 3.35
N ASP A 77 6.02 12.59 4.55
CA ASP A 77 5.86 11.81 5.77
C ASP A 77 4.42 11.33 5.91
N SER A 78 4.27 10.05 6.26
CA SER A 78 2.98 9.42 6.45
C SER A 78 2.91 8.68 7.78
N VAL A 79 1.74 8.78 8.43
CA VAL A 79 1.50 8.09 9.72
C VAL A 79 1.09 6.63 9.52
N PHE A 80 0.62 6.31 8.31
CA PHE A 80 0.21 4.97 7.90
C PHE A 80 0.28 4.88 6.38
N SER A 81 0.66 3.71 5.86
CA SER A 81 0.56 3.43 4.43
C SER A 81 0.27 1.95 4.18
N ILE A 82 -0.26 1.65 3.00
CA ILE A 82 -0.45 0.28 2.52
C ILE A 82 -0.33 0.21 1.00
N ILE A 83 0.15 -0.94 0.51
CA ILE A 83 0.05 -1.30 -0.90
C ILE A 83 -1.37 -1.77 -1.17
N VAL A 84 -2.12 -0.99 -1.95
CA VAL A 84 -3.47 -1.37 -2.38
C VAL A 84 -3.41 -2.35 -3.56
N PRO A 85 -4.43 -3.20 -3.72
CA PRO A 85 -4.59 -4.00 -4.93
C PRO A 85 -4.57 -3.11 -6.18
N LEU A 86 -3.85 -3.54 -7.22
CA LEU A 86 -3.69 -2.80 -8.47
C LEU A 86 -4.72 -3.24 -9.53
N GLU A 87 -5.38 -4.37 -9.31
CA GLU A 87 -6.45 -4.88 -10.14
C GLU A 87 -7.65 -3.92 -10.10
N ASP A 88 -8.14 -3.49 -11.26
CA ASP A 88 -9.29 -2.59 -11.41
C ASP A 88 -9.17 -1.29 -10.59
N LEU A 89 -8.02 -0.63 -10.70
CA LEU A 89 -7.63 0.57 -9.94
C LEU A 89 -8.71 1.69 -9.91
N ASP A 90 -9.48 1.72 -8.83
CA ASP A 90 -10.54 2.70 -8.55
C ASP A 90 -10.27 3.46 -7.24
N LYS A 91 -10.42 4.80 -7.25
CA LYS A 91 -10.08 5.63 -6.09
C LYS A 91 -10.90 5.30 -4.84
N PRO A 92 -12.25 5.24 -4.89
CA PRO A 92 -13.07 4.76 -3.79
C PRO A 92 -12.66 3.38 -3.26
N ALA A 93 -12.41 2.42 -4.15
CA ALA A 93 -11.98 1.08 -3.73
C ALA A 93 -10.64 1.09 -2.98
N CYS A 94 -9.66 1.84 -3.49
CA CYS A 94 -8.36 2.03 -2.84
C CYS A 94 -8.51 2.67 -1.45
N ALA A 95 -9.28 3.75 -1.35
CA ALA A 95 -9.51 4.45 -0.09
C ALA A 95 -10.23 3.56 0.94
N HIS A 96 -11.21 2.77 0.51
CA HIS A 96 -11.88 1.80 1.38
C HIS A 96 -10.91 0.73 1.88
N HIS A 97 -10.08 0.17 0.99
CA HIS A 97 -9.07 -0.82 1.35
C HIS A 97 -8.08 -0.27 2.39
N ALA A 98 -7.55 0.93 2.15
CA ALA A 98 -6.60 1.56 3.05
C ALA A 98 -7.21 1.90 4.43
N LEU A 99 -8.46 2.36 4.46
CA LEU A 99 -9.20 2.57 5.70
C LEU A 99 -9.39 1.26 6.48
N LYS A 100 -9.75 0.14 5.82
CA LYS A 100 -9.86 -1.16 6.49
C LYS A 100 -8.54 -1.67 7.02
N ALA A 101 -7.45 -1.42 6.30
CA ALA A 101 -6.12 -1.74 6.79
C ALA A 101 -5.70 -0.88 7.98
N LEU A 102 -6.03 0.42 7.96
CA LEU A 102 -5.79 1.33 9.09
C LEU A 102 -6.57 0.89 10.33
N GLU A 103 -7.88 0.61 10.19
CA GLU A 103 -8.72 0.07 11.26
C GLU A 103 -8.13 -1.23 11.84
N ALA A 104 -7.58 -2.10 11.00
CA ALA A 104 -6.96 -3.34 11.44
C ALA A 104 -5.63 -3.10 12.18
N ALA A 105 -4.81 -2.18 11.70
CA ALA A 105 -3.52 -1.83 12.33
C ALA A 105 -3.72 -1.23 13.73
N LEU A 106 -4.74 -0.37 13.90
CA LEU A 106 -5.05 0.28 15.17
C LEU A 106 -5.48 -0.68 16.30
N LYS A 107 -5.85 -1.93 15.97
CA LYS A 107 -6.14 -2.94 16.99
C LYS A 107 -4.90 -3.37 17.78
N ASN A 108 -3.72 -3.25 17.18
CA ASN A 108 -2.47 -3.78 17.73
C ASN A 108 -1.38 -2.71 17.88
N ARG A 109 -1.62 -1.49 17.40
CA ARG A 109 -0.63 -0.42 17.36
C ARG A 109 -1.26 0.93 17.61
N ASP A 110 -0.67 1.70 18.52
CA ASP A 110 -0.96 3.12 18.64
C ASP A 110 -0.19 3.88 17.54
N LEU A 111 -0.91 4.64 16.73
CA LEU A 111 -0.36 5.47 15.65
C LEU A 111 -0.35 6.96 16.02
N GLY A 112 -0.69 7.31 17.26
CA GLY A 112 -0.65 8.68 17.77
C GLY A 112 -1.86 9.53 17.42
N PHE A 113 -2.97 8.91 17.01
CA PHE A 113 -4.24 9.62 16.76
C PHE A 113 -4.93 9.99 18.07
N ASP A 114 -5.56 11.17 18.09
CA ASP A 114 -6.39 11.60 19.21
C ASP A 114 -7.75 10.87 19.23
N ALA A 115 -8.50 11.02 20.32
CA ALA A 115 -9.80 10.35 20.48
C ALA A 115 -10.83 10.73 19.40
N THR A 116 -10.76 11.96 18.86
CA THR A 116 -11.67 12.44 17.81
C THR A 116 -11.30 11.81 16.46
N GLU A 117 -10.02 11.74 16.16
CA GLU A 117 -9.49 11.10 14.96
C GLU A 117 -9.79 9.59 14.95
N LEU A 118 -9.62 8.92 16.08
CA LEU A 118 -10.00 7.51 16.24
C LEU A 118 -11.52 7.28 16.03
N GLU A 119 -12.36 8.19 16.52
CA GLU A 119 -13.81 8.12 16.28
C GLU A 119 -14.16 8.31 14.80
N GLN A 120 -13.48 9.23 14.09
CA GLN A 120 -13.64 9.41 12.65
C GLN A 120 -13.28 8.14 11.88
N ILE A 121 -12.12 7.55 12.18
CA ILE A 121 -11.65 6.31 11.56
C ILE A 121 -12.64 5.17 11.80
N ALA A 122 -13.13 5.01 13.04
CA ALA A 122 -14.11 3.97 13.38
C ALA A 122 -15.45 4.11 12.65
N LYS A 123 -15.84 5.33 12.26
CA LYS A 123 -17.02 5.63 11.42
C LYS A 123 -16.73 5.53 9.92
N GLY A 124 -15.49 5.23 9.55
CA GLY A 124 -15.04 5.11 8.18
C GLY A 124 -14.72 6.43 7.48
N PHE A 125 -14.43 7.48 8.26
CA PHE A 125 -13.94 8.75 7.74
C PHE A 125 -12.41 8.81 7.78
N ILE A 126 -11.85 9.64 6.91
CA ILE A 126 -10.44 10.03 6.99
C ILE A 126 -10.31 10.95 8.23
N PRO A 127 -9.31 10.74 9.11
CA PRO A 127 -9.12 11.59 10.27
C PRO A 127 -8.81 13.03 9.83
N ARG A 128 -9.27 14.01 10.60
CA ARG A 128 -9.09 15.44 10.31
C ARG A 128 -7.61 15.80 10.11
N GLY A 129 -7.31 16.69 9.17
CA GLY A 129 -5.93 17.10 8.89
C GLY A 129 -5.11 16.07 8.12
N TYR A 130 -5.73 14.97 7.65
CA TYR A 130 -5.10 13.98 6.81
C TYR A 130 -5.86 13.76 5.50
N LEU A 131 -5.15 13.31 4.48
CA LEU A 131 -5.70 12.85 3.22
C LEU A 131 -4.98 11.58 2.74
N TRP A 132 -5.71 10.75 1.99
CA TRP A 132 -5.10 9.65 1.26
C TRP A 132 -4.28 10.19 0.08
N ASN A 133 -2.97 10.05 0.18
CA ASN A 133 -2.02 10.30 -0.88
C ASN A 133 -1.79 9.03 -1.71
N PHE A 134 -2.00 9.13 -3.01
CA PHE A 134 -1.53 8.13 -3.97
C PHE A 134 -0.06 8.43 -4.25
N ASP A 135 0.83 7.77 -3.52
CA ASP A 135 2.25 8.07 -3.51
C ASP A 135 2.93 7.70 -4.83
N ALA A 136 3.41 8.70 -5.55
CA ALA A 136 4.06 8.50 -6.83
C ALA A 136 5.37 7.70 -6.74
N ASN A 137 6.01 7.67 -5.57
CA ASN A 137 7.31 7.02 -5.41
C ASN A 137 7.22 5.49 -5.41
N VAL A 138 6.06 4.94 -5.04
CA VAL A 138 5.86 3.50 -4.87
C VAL A 138 4.54 3.10 -5.51
N LEU A 139 4.61 2.16 -6.47
CA LEU A 139 3.44 1.65 -7.17
C LEU A 139 2.41 1.11 -6.16
N GLY A 140 1.18 1.62 -6.21
CA GLY A 140 0.09 1.16 -5.35
C GLY A 140 0.19 1.58 -3.89
N ASN A 141 1.16 2.40 -3.49
CA ASN A 141 1.26 2.86 -2.11
C ASN A 141 0.25 3.97 -1.83
N LEU A 142 -0.77 3.67 -1.03
CA LEU A 142 -1.69 4.66 -0.50
C LEU A 142 -1.26 5.05 0.92
N ALA A 143 -0.81 6.29 1.07
CA ALA A 143 -0.25 6.82 2.30
C ALA A 143 -1.18 7.85 2.93
N LEU A 144 -1.33 7.81 4.26
CA LEU A 144 -2.09 8.81 5.01
C LEU A 144 -1.15 9.96 5.38
N ALA A 145 -1.20 11.02 4.57
CA ALA A 145 -0.33 12.19 4.69
C ALA A 145 -1.09 13.38 5.26
N ARG A 146 -0.35 14.35 5.82
CA ARG A 146 -0.94 15.60 6.32
C ARG A 146 -1.58 16.37 5.16
N GLU A 147 -2.84 16.76 5.35
CA GLU A 147 -3.64 17.49 4.36
C GLU A 147 -2.98 18.81 3.96
N GLU A 148 -2.49 19.58 4.93
CA GLU A 148 -1.82 20.86 4.73
C GLU A 148 -0.63 20.75 3.77
N LEU A 149 0.21 19.72 3.95
CA LEU A 149 1.37 19.47 3.10
C LEU A 149 0.94 18.99 1.71
N LEU A 150 0.01 18.02 1.65
CA LEU A 150 -0.44 17.42 0.39
C LEU A 150 -1.14 18.42 -0.54
N LEU A 151 -1.85 19.39 0.03
CA LEU A 151 -2.52 20.45 -0.71
C LEU A 151 -1.63 21.68 -0.93
N GLY A 152 -0.66 21.93 -0.04
CA GLY A 152 0.23 23.08 -0.09
C GLY A 152 1.40 22.95 -1.06
N VAL A 153 1.86 21.72 -1.35
CA VAL A 153 3.01 21.48 -2.25
C VAL A 153 2.54 20.98 -3.62
N LYS A 154 2.94 21.65 -4.71
CA LYS A 154 2.64 21.18 -6.07
C LYS A 154 3.52 20.00 -6.45
N HIS A 155 2.91 18.90 -6.88
CA HIS A 155 3.64 17.68 -7.23
C HIS A 155 2.89 16.82 -8.23
N THR A 156 3.62 15.91 -8.87
CA THR A 156 3.04 14.84 -9.69
C THR A 156 2.24 13.87 -8.83
N LYS A 157 0.98 13.61 -9.20
CA LYS A 157 0.07 12.72 -8.44
C LYS A 157 0.27 11.26 -8.86
N GLY A 158 0.48 10.35 -7.89
CA GLY A 158 0.77 8.95 -8.16
C GLY A 158 -0.35 8.19 -8.87
N TYR A 159 -1.62 8.44 -8.55
CA TYR A 159 -2.75 7.70 -9.16
C TYR A 159 -2.74 7.73 -10.70
N LEU A 160 -2.44 8.89 -11.30
CA LEU A 160 -2.39 9.01 -12.76
C LEU A 160 -1.17 8.30 -13.34
N LEU A 161 -0.01 8.40 -12.67
CA LEU A 161 1.20 7.67 -13.08
C LEU A 161 1.00 6.16 -13.02
N TRP A 162 0.39 5.64 -11.96
CA TRP A 162 0.09 4.22 -11.83
C TRP A 162 -0.82 3.76 -12.96
N LYS A 163 -1.88 4.51 -13.28
CA LYS A 163 -2.75 4.20 -14.42
C LYS A 163 -2.00 4.16 -15.74
N GLN A 164 -1.17 5.16 -16.00
CA GLN A 164 -0.37 5.22 -17.22
C GLN A 164 0.57 4.02 -17.32
N PHE A 165 1.30 3.72 -16.25
CA PHE A 165 2.19 2.57 -16.19
C PHE A 165 1.44 1.25 -16.44
N LEU A 166 0.36 0.98 -15.70
CA LEU A 166 -0.42 -0.26 -15.83
C LEU A 166 -1.02 -0.42 -17.23
N GLN A 167 -1.37 0.67 -17.92
CA GLN A 167 -1.81 0.63 -19.32
C GLN A 167 -0.72 0.21 -20.30
N THR A 168 0.57 0.43 -19.98
CA THR A 168 1.69 -0.02 -20.83
C THR A 168 2.03 -1.51 -20.66
N GLN A 169 1.49 -2.16 -19.62
CA GLN A 169 1.72 -3.56 -19.31
C GLN A 169 0.66 -4.51 -19.90
N ASN A 170 -0.43 -3.95 -20.44
CA ASN A 170 -1.56 -4.69 -21.01
C ASN A 170 -1.46 -4.84 -22.54
#